data_AF-A0A7H4Q6R5-F1
#
_entry.id   AF-A0A7H4Q6R5-F1
#
_cell.length_a   1.000
_cell.length_b   1.000
_cell.length_c   1.000
_cell.angle_alpha   90.00
_cell.angle_beta   90.00
_cell.angle_gamma   90.00
#
_symmetry.space_group_name_H-M   'P 1'
#
loop_
_entity.id
_entity.type
_entity.pdbx_description
1 polymer ?
#
loop_
_entity_poly.entity_id
_entity_poly.type
_entity_poly.pdbx_seq_one_letter_code
_entity_poly.pdbx_strand_id
1 'polypeptide(L)'
;MMHPQRVTRAVLLIAAACSAGAWGQAHSTDEAVQAAGSGAHFGSALCGFTSGQVADYKAKLRASMPDAKDFDYHWNYGWIQQERTLLQYQSLRAGDPQAYAARVKGDCNRLRFRIRNTRPVAPAPAPGP
;
A
#
# COMPACT_ATOMS: atom_id res chain seq x y z
N MET A 1 -12.60 47.00 -43.72
CA MET A 1 -13.23 45.68 -43.46
C MET A 1 -12.75 45.18 -42.11
N MET A 2 -13.57 45.31 -41.07
CA MET A 2 -13.32 44.78 -39.73
C MET A 2 -14.66 44.33 -39.16
N HIS A 3 -14.80 43.03 -38.89
CA HIS A 3 -15.88 42.44 -38.10
C HIS A 3 -15.22 41.58 -37.01
N PRO A 4 -15.22 42.00 -35.73
CA PRO A 4 -14.83 41.11 -34.65
C PRO A 4 -16.02 40.17 -34.37
N GLN A 5 -15.89 38.93 -34.82
CA GLN A 5 -16.79 37.84 -34.43
C GLN A 5 -16.66 37.64 -32.92
N ARG A 6 -17.71 38.04 -32.20
CA ARG A 6 -17.94 37.77 -30.78
C ARG A 6 -18.03 36.25 -30.60
N VAL A 7 -16.97 35.61 -30.13
CA VAL A 7 -17.02 34.20 -29.74
C VAL A 7 -17.53 34.14 -28.29
N THR A 8 -18.81 33.80 -28.20
CA THR A 8 -19.61 33.59 -27.01
C THR A 8 -18.93 32.63 -26.05
N ARG A 9 -18.73 33.06 -24.80
CA ARG A 9 -18.35 32.22 -23.66
C ARG A 9 -19.41 31.14 -23.44
N ALA A 10 -19.16 29.92 -23.90
CA ALA A 10 -19.92 28.75 -23.51
C ALA A 10 -19.50 28.34 -22.09
N VAL A 11 -20.34 28.68 -21.11
CA VAL A 11 -20.23 28.20 -19.73
C VAL A 11 -20.72 26.76 -19.71
N LEU A 12 -19.79 25.80 -19.73
CA LEU A 12 -20.06 24.39 -19.48
C LEU A 12 -20.21 24.19 -17.96
N LEU A 13 -21.44 24.31 -17.47
CA LEU A 13 -21.82 23.79 -16.15
C LEU A 13 -22.00 22.27 -16.28
N ILE A 14 -20.89 21.54 -16.21
CA ILE A 14 -20.94 20.09 -15.96
C ILE A 14 -21.20 19.93 -14.46
N ALA A 15 -22.40 19.47 -14.14
CA ALA A 15 -22.85 19.18 -12.80
C ALA A 15 -21.88 18.20 -12.11
N ALA A 16 -21.21 18.69 -11.08
CA ALA A 16 -20.55 17.87 -10.09
C ALA A 16 -21.61 17.12 -9.27
N ALA A 17 -21.83 15.86 -9.58
CA ALA A 17 -22.57 14.96 -8.71
C ALA A 17 -21.92 13.57 -8.74
N CYS A 18 -21.60 13.06 -7.56
CA CYS A 18 -21.01 11.75 -7.26
C CYS A 18 -19.48 11.60 -7.43
N SER A 19 -18.70 12.48 -6.80
CA SER A 19 -17.36 12.13 -6.32
C SER A 19 -17.40 11.56 -4.89
N ALA A 20 -18.39 10.71 -4.60
CA ALA A 20 -18.45 9.96 -3.35
C ALA A 20 -18.02 8.52 -3.65
N GLY A 21 -16.73 8.22 -3.43
CA GLY A 21 -16.23 6.83 -3.50
C GLY A 21 -14.84 6.62 -4.11
N ALA A 22 -13.89 7.56 -4.00
CA ALA A 22 -12.49 7.32 -4.37
C ALA A 22 -11.59 6.89 -3.18
N TRP A 23 -12.17 6.65 -1.99
CA TRP A 23 -11.44 6.25 -0.78
C TRP A 23 -11.97 4.90 -0.27
N GLY A 24 -11.86 3.89 -1.11
CA GLY A 24 -12.34 2.55 -0.81
C GLY A 24 -12.17 1.66 -2.02
N GLN A 25 -11.01 1.71 -2.68
CA GLN A 25 -10.67 0.62 -3.60
C GLN A 25 -10.59 -0.63 -2.72
N ALA A 26 -11.58 -1.51 -2.83
CA ALA A 26 -11.46 -2.86 -2.33
C ALA A 26 -10.29 -3.49 -3.12
N HIS A 27 -9.10 -3.45 -2.53
CA HIS A 27 -7.95 -4.17 -3.08
C HIS A 27 -8.33 -5.64 -3.14
N SER A 28 -8.02 -6.29 -4.27
CA SER A 28 -8.13 -7.74 -4.33
C SER A 28 -7.27 -8.37 -3.24
N THR A 29 -7.59 -9.61 -2.86
CA THR A 29 -6.75 -10.36 -1.92
C THR A 29 -5.29 -10.39 -2.38
N ASP A 30 -5.05 -10.52 -3.68
CA ASP A 30 -3.71 -10.52 -4.29
C ASP A 30 -2.99 -9.18 -4.13
N GLU A 31 -3.67 -8.07 -4.39
CA GLU A 31 -3.11 -6.72 -4.20
C GLU A 31 -2.79 -6.46 -2.72
N ALA A 32 -3.64 -6.95 -1.80
CA ALA A 32 -3.40 -6.84 -0.37
C ALA A 32 -2.15 -7.63 0.05
N VAL A 33 -1.96 -8.85 -0.48
CA VAL A 33 -0.78 -9.68 -0.23
C VAL A 33 0.48 -9.04 -0.82
N GLN A 34 0.41 -8.47 -2.03
CA GLN A 34 1.53 -7.74 -2.64
C GLN A 34 1.90 -6.50 -1.81
N ALA A 35 0.91 -5.71 -1.40
CA ALA A 35 1.15 -4.54 -0.55
C ALA A 35 1.78 -4.92 0.80
N ALA A 36 1.41 -6.07 1.36
CA ALA A 36 2.02 -6.59 2.58
C ALA A 36 3.47 -7.05 2.36
N GLY A 37 3.76 -7.78 1.28
CA GLY A 37 5.12 -8.18 0.91
C GLY A 37 6.04 -6.98 0.67
N SER A 38 5.54 -5.96 -0.04
CA SER A 38 6.24 -4.68 -0.24
C SER A 38 6.51 -3.98 1.10
N GLY A 39 5.50 -3.88 1.97
CA GLY A 39 5.66 -3.31 3.30
C GLY A 39 6.67 -4.07 4.15
N ALA A 40 6.71 -5.40 4.06
CA ALA A 40 7.67 -6.23 4.79
C ALA A 40 9.11 -5.99 4.32
N HIS A 41 9.36 -5.91 3.01
CA HIS A 41 10.69 -5.60 2.49
C HIS A 41 11.14 -4.21 2.93
N PHE A 42 10.26 -3.21 2.84
CA PHE A 42 10.54 -1.85 3.33
C PHE A 42 10.88 -1.86 4.83
N GLY A 43 10.07 -2.55 5.63
CA GLY A 43 10.25 -2.65 7.07
C GLY A 43 11.57 -3.32 7.47
N SER A 44 11.95 -4.38 6.75
CA SER A 44 13.24 -5.06 6.93
C SER A 44 14.42 -4.15 6.58
N ALA A 45 14.31 -3.41 5.47
CA ALA A 45 15.40 -2.59 4.97
C ALA A 45 15.61 -1.29 5.75
N LEU A 46 14.52 -0.64 6.22
CA LEU A 46 14.58 0.73 6.72
C LEU A 46 13.98 0.94 8.12
N CYS A 47 13.16 0.00 8.62
CA CYS A 47 12.47 0.17 9.91
C CYS A 47 13.03 -0.70 11.04
N GLY A 48 14.06 -1.51 10.76
CA GLY A 48 14.68 -2.42 11.71
C GLY A 48 13.82 -3.64 12.04
N PHE A 49 12.94 -4.07 11.14
CA PHE A 49 12.25 -5.35 11.32
C PHE A 49 13.22 -6.49 11.10
N THR A 50 13.23 -7.42 12.04
CA THR A 50 14.00 -8.65 11.95
C THR A 50 13.36 -9.63 10.97
N SER A 51 14.15 -10.58 10.47
CA SER A 51 13.65 -11.68 9.64
C SER A 51 12.53 -12.47 10.34
N GLY A 52 12.65 -12.68 11.66
CA GLY A 52 11.60 -13.31 12.49
C GLY A 52 10.29 -12.52 12.48
N GLN A 53 10.34 -11.19 12.65
CA GLN A 53 9.14 -10.34 12.59
C GLN A 53 8.48 -10.35 11.20
N VAL A 54 9.29 -10.40 10.14
CA VAL A 54 8.79 -10.52 8.77
C VAL A 54 8.11 -11.88 8.54
N ALA A 55 8.73 -12.97 9.01
CA ALA A 55 8.16 -14.31 8.90
C ALA A 55 6.85 -14.45 9.70
N ASP A 56 6.81 -13.92 10.93
CA ASP A 56 5.61 -13.89 11.77
C ASP A 56 4.48 -13.11 11.11
N TYR A 57 4.79 -11.95 10.52
CA TYR A 57 3.81 -11.15 9.81
C TYR A 57 3.25 -11.90 8.59
N LYS A 58 4.13 -12.51 7.79
CA LYS A 58 3.73 -13.32 6.63
C LYS A 58 2.81 -14.48 7.05
N ALA A 59 3.17 -15.21 8.11
CA ALA A 59 2.39 -16.33 8.62
C ALA A 59 0.99 -15.90 9.11
N LYS A 60 0.92 -14.82 9.92
CA LYS A 60 -0.35 -14.27 10.42
C LYS A 60 -1.24 -13.79 9.27
N LEU A 61 -0.65 -13.12 8.28
CA LEU A 61 -1.40 -12.64 7.12
C LEU A 61 -1.96 -13.81 6.32
N ARG A 62 -1.15 -14.84 6.05
CA ARG A 62 -1.59 -16.04 5.35
C ARG A 62 -2.76 -16.72 6.07
N ALA A 63 -2.67 -16.86 7.39
CA ALA A 63 -3.75 -17.42 8.19
C ALA A 63 -5.05 -16.58 8.14
N SER A 64 -4.93 -15.26 7.97
CA SER A 64 -6.09 -14.37 7.84
C SER A 64 -6.72 -14.35 6.43
N MET A 65 -6.10 -14.98 5.44
CA MET A 65 -6.50 -14.95 4.05
C MET A 65 -6.56 -16.38 3.45
N PRO A 66 -7.48 -17.23 3.92
CA PRO A 66 -7.56 -18.63 3.48
C PRO A 66 -7.86 -18.76 1.98
N ASP A 67 -8.53 -17.76 1.38
CA ASP A 67 -8.90 -17.75 -0.03
C ASP A 67 -7.83 -17.12 -0.95
N ALA A 68 -6.69 -16.67 -0.40
CA ALA A 68 -5.58 -16.14 -1.17
C ALA A 68 -4.86 -17.26 -1.94
N LYS A 69 -5.32 -17.52 -3.16
CA LYS A 69 -4.58 -18.36 -4.11
C LYS A 69 -3.21 -17.72 -4.38
N ASP A 70 -2.20 -18.56 -4.59
CA ASP A 70 -0.85 -18.10 -4.93
C ASP A 70 -0.26 -17.04 -3.96
N PHE A 71 -0.61 -17.12 -2.68
CA PHE A 71 -0.18 -16.17 -1.64
C PHE A 71 1.33 -15.90 -1.68
N ASP A 72 2.15 -16.94 -1.77
CA ASP A 72 3.61 -16.78 -1.79
C ASP A 72 4.12 -16.06 -3.04
N TYR A 73 3.48 -16.30 -4.19
CA TYR A 73 3.79 -15.60 -5.43
C TYR A 73 3.49 -14.11 -5.29
N HIS A 74 2.30 -13.75 -4.83
CA HIS A 74 1.91 -12.35 -4.63
C HIS A 74 2.74 -11.67 -3.55
N TRP A 75 3.07 -12.37 -2.46
CA TRP A 75 3.96 -11.85 -1.43
C TRP A 75 5.34 -11.53 -2.00
N ASN A 76 5.91 -12.47 -2.76
CA ASN A 76 7.23 -12.32 -3.35
C ASN A 76 7.24 -11.26 -4.45
N TYR A 77 6.17 -11.15 -5.25
CA TYR A 77 6.00 -10.09 -6.22
C TYR A 77 6.06 -8.72 -5.54
N GLY A 78 5.29 -8.52 -4.48
CA GLY A 78 5.31 -7.29 -3.70
C GLY A 78 6.69 -6.99 -3.09
N TRP A 79 7.34 -8.02 -2.55
CA TRP A 79 8.71 -7.92 -2.02
C TRP A 79 9.68 -7.38 -3.08
N ILE A 80 9.71 -7.99 -4.27
CA ILE A 80 10.61 -7.60 -5.37
C ILE A 80 10.30 -6.18 -5.86
N GLN A 81 9.02 -5.83 -6.05
CA GLN A 81 8.64 -4.49 -6.53
C GLN A 81 9.10 -3.37 -5.60
N GLN A 82 9.27 -3.66 -4.30
CA GLN A 82 9.72 -2.67 -3.33
C GLN A 82 11.14 -2.17 -3.55
N GLU A 83 11.98 -2.90 -4.29
CA GLU A 83 13.37 -2.51 -4.58
C GLU A 83 13.45 -1.12 -5.24
N ARG A 84 12.53 -0.81 -6.16
CA ARG A 84 12.47 0.51 -6.81
C ARG A 84 12.29 1.64 -5.80
N THR A 85 11.40 1.45 -4.83
CA THR A 85 11.16 2.45 -3.79
C THR A 85 12.39 2.57 -2.88
N LEU A 86 13.06 1.47 -2.55
CA LEU A 86 14.29 1.53 -1.75
C LEU A 86 15.40 2.32 -2.45
N LEU A 87 15.53 2.20 -3.77
CA LEU A 87 16.46 3.04 -4.55
C LEU A 87 16.11 4.53 -4.47
N GLN A 88 14.82 4.89 -4.54
CA GLN A 88 14.39 6.29 -4.37
C GLN A 88 14.75 6.83 -2.97
N TYR A 89 14.66 5.99 -1.94
CA TYR A 89 15.09 6.33 -0.59
C TYR A 89 16.61 6.55 -0.49
N GLN A 90 17.42 5.77 -1.22
CA GLN A 90 18.86 5.98 -1.28
C GLN A 90 19.21 7.31 -1.95
N SER A 91 18.55 7.64 -3.07
CA SER A 91 18.71 8.95 -3.71
C SER A 91 18.28 10.09 -2.80
N LEU A 92 17.15 9.96 -2.10
CA LEU A 92 16.68 10.96 -1.14
C LEU A 92 17.69 11.14 -0.01
N ARG A 93 18.26 10.06 0.53
CA ARG A 93 19.29 10.13 1.57
C ARG A 93 20.52 10.91 1.13
N ALA A 94 20.92 10.77 -0.14
CA ALA A 94 22.08 11.47 -0.68
C ALA A 94 21.80 12.97 -0.94
N GLY A 95 20.59 13.31 -1.40
CA GLY A 95 20.23 14.69 -1.73
C GLY A 95 19.72 15.52 -0.54
N ASP A 96 18.94 14.92 0.36
CA ASP A 96 18.36 15.57 1.53
C ASP A 96 18.24 14.58 2.71
N PRO A 97 19.28 14.50 3.56
CA PRO A 97 19.29 13.60 4.71
C PRO A 97 18.18 13.88 5.73
N GLN A 98 17.74 15.14 5.87
CA GLN A 98 16.70 15.51 6.83
C GLN A 98 15.32 15.06 6.34
N ALA A 99 15.00 15.29 5.06
CA ALA A 99 13.78 14.78 4.45
C ALA A 99 13.75 13.24 4.44
N TYR A 100 14.89 12.60 4.17
CA TYR A 100 15.02 11.14 4.29
C TYR A 100 14.63 10.65 5.69
N ALA A 101 15.25 11.20 6.74
CA ALA A 101 14.99 10.80 8.13
C ALA A 101 13.52 11.01 8.52
N ALA A 102 12.94 12.15 8.15
CA ALA A 102 11.53 12.44 8.39
C ALA A 102 10.59 11.45 7.68
N ARG A 103 10.89 11.13 6.41
CA ARG A 103 10.08 10.22 5.60
C ARG A 103 10.16 8.78 6.10
N VAL A 104 11.37 8.27 6.40
CA VAL A 104 11.56 6.94 7.01
C VAL A 104 10.79 6.83 8.32
N LYS A 105 10.90 7.82 9.21
CA LYS A 105 10.17 7.85 10.48
C LYS A 105 8.65 7.76 10.26
N GLY A 106 8.11 8.55 9.34
CA GLY A 106 6.67 8.55 9.01
C GLY A 106 6.19 7.21 8.46
N ASP A 107 6.90 6.65 7.49
CA ASP A 107 6.53 5.38 6.85
C ASP A 107 6.66 4.20 7.82
N CYS A 108 7.71 4.14 8.64
CA CYS A 108 7.87 3.09 9.64
C CYS A 108 6.77 3.14 10.70
N ASN A 109 6.31 4.32 11.11
CA ASN A 109 5.19 4.44 12.05
C ASN A 109 3.88 3.95 11.44
N ARG A 110 3.59 4.32 10.19
CA ARG A 110 2.42 3.82 9.45
C ARG A 110 2.44 2.30 9.29
N LEU A 111 3.60 1.75 8.94
CA LEU A 111 3.77 0.31 8.74
C LEU A 111 3.59 -0.46 10.05
N ARG A 112 4.21 -0.02 11.16
CA ARG A 112 4.00 -0.63 12.48
C ARG A 112 2.54 -0.60 12.90
N PHE A 113 1.84 0.51 12.64
CA PHE A 113 0.41 0.60 12.90
C PHE A 113 -0.38 -0.43 12.08
N ARG A 114 -0.11 -0.55 10.78
CA ARG A 114 -0.78 -1.54 9.91
C ARG A 114 -0.58 -2.98 10.39
N ILE A 115 0.66 -3.36 10.67
CA ILE A 115 0.99 -4.73 11.11
C ILE A 115 0.33 -5.05 12.45
N ARG A 116 0.37 -4.14 13.42
CA ARG A 116 -0.30 -4.32 14.72
C ARG A 116 -1.82 -4.48 14.59
N ASN A 117 -2.42 -3.82 13.61
CA ASN A 117 -3.87 -3.88 13.37
C ASN A 117 -4.29 -4.97 12.39
N THR A 118 -3.34 -5.72 11.82
CA THR A 118 -3.66 -6.94 11.06
C THR A 118 -4.11 -7.99 12.06
N ARG A 119 -5.44 -8.19 12.17
CA ARG A 119 -6.02 -9.21 13.05
C ARG A 119 -5.96 -10.58 12.37
N PRO A 120 -5.53 -11.64 13.07
CA PRO A 120 -5.81 -13.00 12.63
C PRO A 120 -7.33 -13.18 12.51
N VAL A 121 -7.80 -13.79 11.42
CA VAL A 121 -9.17 -14.30 11.38
C VAL A 121 -9.23 -15.47 12.36
N ALA A 122 -10.16 -15.43 13.32
CA ALA A 122 -10.38 -16.56 14.21
C ALA A 122 -10.75 -17.79 13.36
N PRO A 123 -10.24 -18.99 13.67
CA PRO A 123 -10.62 -20.20 12.94
C PRO A 123 -12.14 -20.33 12.98
N ALA A 124 -12.75 -20.63 11.82
CA ALA A 124 -14.17 -20.90 11.75
C ALA A 124 -14.52 -22.03 12.74
N PRO A 125 -15.62 -21.91 13.51
CA PRO A 125 -16.03 -23.01 14.38
C PRO A 125 -16.20 -24.27 13.53
N ALA A 126 -15.64 -25.38 14.02
CA ALA A 126 -15.77 -26.67 13.35
C ALA A 126 -17.25 -26.96 13.09
N PRO A 127 -17.63 -27.55 11.93
CA PRO A 127 -18.98 -28.05 11.75
C PRO A 127 -19.27 -29.03 12.90
N GLY A 128 -20.35 -28.77 13.64
CA GLY A 128 -20.80 -29.64 14.71
C GLY A 128 -21.10 -31.05 14.18
N PRO A 129 -21.12 -32.06 15.07
CA PRO A 129 -21.39 -33.46 14.70
C PRO A 129 -22.75 -33.63 14.03
#